data_AF-A0A4R0MCI0-F1
#
_entry.id   AF-A0A4R0MCI0-F1
#
_cell.length_a   1.000
_cell.length_b   1.000
_cell.length_c   1.000
_cell.angle_alpha   90.00
_cell.angle_beta   90.00
_cell.angle_gamma   90.00
#
_symmetry.space_group_name_H-M   'P 1'
#
loop_
_entity.id
_entity.type
_entity.pdbx_description
1 polymer ?
#
loop_
_entity_poly.entity_id
_entity_poly.type
_entity_poly.pdbx_seq_one_letter_code
_entity_poly.pdbx_strand_id
1 'polypeptide(L)' 'MPSATASLLRLFLPDFILENFEFKGVIEDSETFHIELEELNNPPSEWDGIKVLSKGFFPQIVIQDFPIRGHKVFF' A
#
# COMPACT_ATOMS: atom_id res chain seq x y z
N MET A 1 10.77 -11.77 9.40
CA MET A 1 10.16 -11.01 10.51
C MET A 1 9.41 -9.84 9.89
N PRO A 2 8.10 -9.67 10.08
CA PRO A 2 7.46 -8.44 9.63
C PRO A 2 8.11 -7.29 10.42
N SER A 3 8.74 -6.36 9.70
CA SER A 3 9.28 -5.14 10.29
C SER A 3 8.15 -4.40 11.02
N ALA A 4 8.43 -3.72 12.14
CA ALA A 4 7.43 -2.93 12.86
C ALA A 4 6.66 -1.97 11.93
N THR A 5 7.33 -1.47 10.89
CA THR A 5 6.75 -0.67 9.81
C THR A 5 5.63 -1.39 9.04
N ALA A 6 5.80 -2.68 8.73
CA ALA A 6 4.81 -3.46 7.99
C ALA A 6 3.51 -3.64 8.77
N SER A 7 3.61 -3.84 10.09
CA SER A 7 2.44 -3.94 10.98
C SER A 7 1.69 -2.62 11.08
N LEU A 8 2.39 -1.48 11.05
CA LEU A 8 1.78 -0.15 11.06
C LEU A 8 1.07 0.14 9.72
N LEU A 9 1.71 -0.18 8.59
CA LEU A 9 1.12 0.03 7.26
C LEU A 9 -0.18 -0.76 7.05
N ARG A 10 -0.34 -1.94 7.68
CA ARG A 10 -1.60 -2.72 7.70
C ARG A 10 -2.79 -1.98 8.31
N LEU A 11 -2.54 -0.98 9.16
CA LEU A 11 -3.59 -0.18 9.76
C LEU A 11 -4.17 0.87 8.80
N PHE A 12 -3.40 1.25 7.78
CA PHE A 12 -3.76 2.31 6.83
C PHE A 12 -4.07 1.76 5.43
N LEU A 13 -3.34 0.73 5.00
CA LEU A 13 -3.42 0.17 3.66
C LEU A 13 -4.13 -1.19 3.65
N PRO A 14 -4.92 -1.50 2.61
CA PRO A 14 -5.46 -2.85 2.40
C PRO A 14 -4.37 -3.91 2.24
N ASP A 15 -4.66 -5.14 2.67
CA ASP A 15 -3.73 -6.28 2.54
C ASP A 15 -3.28 -6.51 1.10
N PHE A 16 -4.19 -6.35 0.13
CA PHE A 16 -3.87 -6.44 -1.30
C PHE A 16 -2.72 -5.52 -1.72
N ILE A 17 -2.67 -4.29 -1.20
CA ILE A 17 -1.59 -3.36 -1.51
C ILE A 17 -0.28 -3.85 -0.91
N LEU A 18 -0.31 -4.35 0.32
CA LEU A 18 0.89 -4.82 1.02
C LEU A 18 1.45 -6.13 0.47
N GLU A 19 0.63 -6.91 -0.25
CA GLU A 19 1.05 -8.15 -0.92
C GLU A 19 1.64 -7.90 -2.31
N ASN A 20 1.15 -6.88 -3.02
CA ASN A 20 1.53 -6.61 -4.42
C ASN A 20 2.50 -5.44 -4.58
N PHE A 21 2.72 -4.64 -3.53
CA PHE A 21 3.55 -3.44 -3.59
C PHE A 21 4.62 -3.42 -2.50
N GLU A 22 5.79 -2.90 -2.85
CA GLU A 22 6.86 -2.58 -1.94
C GLU A 22 6.77 -1.13 -1.47
N PHE A 23 6.90 -0.92 -0.15
CA PHE A 23 6.96 0.43 0.44
C PHE A 23 8.32 1.07 0.16
N LYS A 24 8.33 2.22 -0.52
CA LYS A 24 9.56 2.98 -0.81
C LYS A 24 9.84 4.07 0.19
N GLY A 25 8.80 4.74 0.69
CA GLY A 25 8.98 5.87 1.57
C GLY A 25 7.69 6.58 1.94
N VAL A 26 7.87 7.59 2.80
CA VAL A 26 6.83 8.55 3.16
C VAL A 26 7.40 9.94 2.96
N ILE A 27 6.61 10.79 2.32
CA ILE A 27 6.82 12.24 2.28
C ILE A 27 5.77 12.85 3.20
N GLU A 28 6.25 13.51 4.25
CA GLU A 28 5.40 14.27 5.18
C GLU A 28 5.22 15.69 4.64
N ASP A 29 3.97 16.09 4.48
CA ASP A 29 3.57 17.47 4.23
C ASP A 29 2.84 18.03 5.45
N SER A 30 2.60 19.34 5.47
CA SER A 30 2.03 20.08 6.60
C SER A 30 0.79 19.45 7.26
N GLU A 31 -0.10 18.84 6.47
CA GLU A 31 -1.34 18.21 6.96
C GLU A 31 -1.57 16.79 6.43
N THR A 32 -0.67 16.26 5.60
CA THR A 32 -0.87 14.97 4.92
C THR A 32 0.40 14.15 4.81
N PHE A 33 0.23 12.83 4.72
CA PHE A 33 1.31 11.88 4.45
C PHE A 33 1.13 11.29 3.06
N HIS A 34 2.15 11.42 2.22
CA HIS A 34 2.21 10.75 0.93
C HIS A 34 3.02 9.47 1.07
N ILE A 35 2.36 8.32 0.87
CA ILE A 35 3.00 7.00 0.92
C ILE A 35 3.41 6.61 -0.51
N GLU A 36 4.70 6.37 -0.70
CA GLU A 36 5.26 5.94 -1.99
C GLU A 36 5.37 4.42 -2.04
N LEU A 37 4.77 3.83 -3.08
CA LEU A 37 4.67 2.39 -3.29
C LEU A 37 5.18 2.04 -4.69
N GLU A 38 5.90 0.93 -4.82
CA GLU A 38 6.32 0.36 -6.10
C GLU A 38 5.66 -1.00 -6.31
N GLU A 39 5.04 -1.23 -7.47
CA GLU A 39 4.44 -2.51 -7.81
C GLU A 39 5.53 -3.58 -8.00
N LEU A 40 5.34 -4.73 -7.35
CA LEU A 40 6.22 -5.87 -7.52
C LEU A 40 6.01 -6.47 -8.91
N ASN A 41 7.11 -6.70 -9.63
CA ASN A 41 7.07 -7.36 -10.94
C ASN A 41 6.96 -8.90 -10.81
N ASN A 42 5.95 -9.36 -10.08
CA ASN A 42 5.65 -10.78 -9.89
C ASN A 42 4.34 -11.11 -10.59
N PRO A 43 4.38 -11.44 -11.90
CA PRO A 43 3.19 -11.91 -12.59
C PRO A 43 2.68 -13.20 -11.93
N PRO A 44 1.35 -13.41 -11.88
CA PRO A 44 0.79 -14.67 -11.43
C PRO A 44 1.35 -15.83 -12.27
N SER A 45 1.57 -16.99 -11.65
CA SER A 45 2.19 -18.14 -12.31
C SER A 45 1.42 -18.63 -13.53
N GLU A 46 0.12 -18.31 -13.65
CA GLU A 46 -0.68 -18.63 -14.84
C GLU A 46 -0.25 -17.85 -16.09
N TRP A 47 0.55 -16.79 -15.93
CA TRP A 47 1.02 -15.91 -16.99
C TRP A 47 2.52 -16.11 -17.28
N ASP A 48 3.12 -17.15 -16.71
CA ASP A 48 4.52 -17.47 -16.90
C ASP A 48 4.83 -17.72 -18.40
N GLY A 49 5.87 -17.07 -18.90
CA GLY A 49 6.21 -17.04 -20.33
C GLY A 49 5.44 -16.04 -21.19
N ILE A 50 4.48 -15.28 -20.64
CA ILE A 50 3.77 -14.20 -21.34
C ILE A 50 4.38 -12.86 -20.93
N LYS A 51 4.72 -12.02 -21.92
CA LYS A 51 5.12 -10.63 -21.64
C LYS A 51 3.91 -9.83 -21.17
N VAL A 52 3.83 -9.61 -19.87
CA VAL A 52 2.85 -8.71 -19.26
C VAL A 52 3.32 -7.25 -19.33
N LEU A 53 2.38 -6.34 -19.55
CA LEU A 53 2.61 -4.90 -19.53
C LEU A 53 1.74 -4.29 -18.43
N SER A 54 2.36 -3.58 -17.49
CA SER A 54 1.61 -2.81 -16.49
C SER A 54 0.78 -1.74 -17.20
N LYS A 55 -0.50 -1.63 -16.83
CA LYS A 55 -1.40 -0.61 -17.39
C LYS A 55 -1.20 0.76 -16.75
N GLY A 56 -0.17 0.90 -15.91
CA GLY A 56 0.04 2.06 -15.07
C GLY A 56 -0.91 2.08 -13.88
N PHE A 57 -0.82 3.16 -13.10
CA PHE A 57 -1.62 3.32 -11.89
C PHE A 57 -2.82 4.23 -12.11
N PHE A 58 -3.84 4.01 -11.29
CA PHE A 58 -4.93 4.97 -11.14
C PHE A 58 -4.43 6.25 -10.45
N PRO A 59 -5.14 7.38 -10.60
CA PRO A 59 -4.84 8.59 -9.86
C PRO A 59 -4.74 8.34 -8.35
N GLN A 60 -3.91 9.14 -7.67
CA GLN A 60 -3.77 9.07 -6.21
C GLN A 60 -5.13 9.18 -5.51
N ILE A 61 -5.33 8.39 -4.47
CA ILE A 61 -6.51 8.46 -3.61
C ILE A 61 -6.12 9.07 -2.27
N VAL A 62 -6.99 9.91 -1.71
CA VAL A 62 -6.81 10.49 -0.38
C VAL A 62 -7.69 9.72 0.59
N ILE A 63 -7.09 9.16 1.64
CA ILE A 63 -7.80 8.46 2.71
C ILE A 63 -7.85 9.40 3.92
N GLN A 64 -9.05 9.76 4.35
CA GLN A 64 -9.29 10.48 5.61
C GLN A 64 -9.79 9.47 6.64
N ASP A 65 -8.87 8.70 7.22
CA ASP A 65 -9.20 7.61 8.15
C ASP A 65 -9.33 8.13 9.59
N PHE A 66 -10.55 8.53 9.94
CA PHE A 66 -10.98 8.59 11.34
C PHE A 66 -12.20 7.66 11.48
N PRO A 67 -12.12 6.48 12.13
CA PRO A 67 -10.99 5.88 12.85
C PRO A 67 -10.07 4.96 12.03
N ILE A 68 -8.89 4.67 12.59
CA ILE A 68 -7.93 3.68 12.09
C ILE A 68 -8.62 2.33 11.85
N ARG A 69 -8.33 1.72 10.70
CA ARG A 69 -8.92 0.42 10.30
C ARG A 69 -8.80 -0.62 11.41
N GLY A 70 -9.92 -1.26 11.72
CA GLY A 70 -9.98 -2.32 12.74
C GLY A 70 -9.87 -1.84 14.20
N HIS A 71 -9.75 -0.54 14.45
CA HIS A 71 -9.61 0.02 15.80
C HIS A 71 -10.78 0.94 16.12
N LYS A 72 -11.39 0.74 17.29
CA LYS A 72 -12.43 1.63 17.80
C LYS A 72 -11.78 2.85 18.46
N VAL A 73 -12.34 4.03 18.23
CA VAL A 73 -11.98 5.22 19.02
C VAL A 73 -12.42 4.96 20.45
N PHE A 74 -11.50 5.10 21.40
CA PHE A 74 -11.87 5.18 22.81
C PHE A 74 -12.54 6.53 23.07
N PHE A 75 -13.78 6.48 23.54
CA PHE A 75 -14.54 7.62 24.05
C PHE A 75 -14.35 7.74 25.56
#